data_AF-A0A4Q2Z6R6-F1
#
_entry.id   AF-A0A4Q2Z6R6-F1
#
_cell.length_a   1.000
_cell.length_b   1.000
_cell.length_c   1.000
_cell.angle_alpha   90.00
_cell.angle_beta   90.00
_cell.angle_gamma   90.00
#
_symmetry.space_group_name_H-M   'P 1'
#
loop_
_entity.id
_entity.type
_entity.pdbx_description
1 polymer ?
#
loop_
_entity_poly.entity_id
_entity_poly.type
_entity_poly.pdbx_seq_one_letter_code
_entity_poly.pdbx_strand_id
1 'polypeptide(L)'
;MQFRLTGLTTAALGGVAFMPGTAAAQTLDLSVTIPKLTVAEYHRPYVAIWLEKAGVAPRTIAVWYDFDLKGAEGAGTKWLRDMRTWWRVVGRTMNFPADGVTGATRAPGTHKLNFVGGRGAMPVLTPGNYT
;
A
#
# COMPACT_ATOMS: atom_id res chain seq x y z
N MET A 1 48.50 27.28 4.67
CA MET A 1 49.05 26.90 3.35
C MET A 1 47.90 26.77 2.37
N GLN A 2 47.71 27.80 1.53
CA GLN A 2 46.78 27.78 0.40
C GLN A 2 47.50 27.20 -0.82
N PHE A 3 46.85 26.30 -1.55
CA PHE A 3 47.21 26.02 -2.94
C PHE A 3 45.96 26.21 -3.80
N ARG A 4 45.98 27.28 -4.59
CA ARG A 4 45.06 27.53 -5.70
C ARG A 4 45.65 26.87 -6.94
N LEU A 5 44.87 26.06 -7.64
CA LEU A 5 45.20 25.62 -8.99
C LEU A 5 44.34 26.41 -9.98
N THR A 6 45.00 27.26 -10.75
CA THR A 6 44.44 28.00 -11.89
C THR A 6 44.60 27.18 -13.17
N GLY A 7 43.49 26.94 -13.87
CA GLY A 7 43.41 26.90 -15.32
C GLY A 7 43.57 25.54 -16.01
N LEU A 8 42.53 25.12 -16.76
CA LEU A 8 42.66 24.82 -18.19
C LEU A 8 41.30 24.90 -18.89
N THR A 9 41.31 25.50 -20.08
CA THR A 9 40.19 25.85 -20.95
C THR A 9 39.77 24.74 -21.92
N THR A 10 38.47 24.80 -22.26
CA THR A 10 37.82 24.51 -23.57
C THR A 10 37.60 23.08 -24.10
N ALA A 11 36.30 22.80 -24.27
CA ALA A 11 35.62 22.24 -25.44
C ALA A 11 35.79 20.75 -25.78
N ALA A 12 34.70 19.98 -25.65
CA ALA A 12 33.92 19.49 -26.80
C ALA A 12 32.85 18.45 -26.36
N LEU A 13 31.65 18.63 -26.92
CA LEU A 13 30.73 17.60 -27.42
C LEU A 13 30.38 16.43 -26.49
N GLY A 14 29.15 16.47 -25.99
CA GLY A 14 28.48 15.30 -25.45
C GLY A 14 27.15 15.72 -24.87
N GLY A 15 26.16 15.97 -25.74
CA GLY A 15 24.78 16.08 -25.29
C GLY A 15 24.44 14.80 -24.53
N VAL A 16 24.37 14.90 -23.21
CA VAL A 16 23.83 13.83 -22.37
C VAL A 16 22.36 13.76 -22.75
N ALA A 17 22.05 12.82 -23.64
CA ALA A 17 20.71 12.37 -23.86
C ALA A 17 20.15 12.01 -22.49
N PHE A 18 19.21 12.82 -22.00
CA PHE A 18 18.23 12.36 -21.03
C PHE A 18 17.53 11.19 -21.69
N MET A 19 18.04 9.98 -21.46
CA MET A 19 17.25 8.78 -21.70
C MET A 19 16.03 8.92 -20.78
N PRO A 20 14.79 9.00 -21.31
CA PRO A 20 13.62 8.84 -20.47
C PRO A 20 13.76 7.44 -19.85
N GLY A 21 14.07 7.40 -18.56
CA GLY A 21 14.05 6.17 -17.80
C GLY A 21 12.71 5.51 -18.07
N THR A 22 12.77 4.29 -18.61
CA THR A 22 11.58 3.47 -18.80
C THR A 22 10.85 3.44 -17.46
N ALA A 23 9.62 3.94 -17.44
CA ALA A 23 8.73 3.80 -16.29
C ALA A 23 8.39 2.31 -16.17
N ALA A 24 9.30 1.55 -15.56
CA ALA A 24 9.05 0.17 -15.20
C ALA A 24 7.82 0.19 -14.28
N ALA A 25 6.75 -0.48 -14.71
CA ALA A 25 5.56 -0.65 -13.89
C ALA A 25 6.00 -1.25 -12.55
N GLN A 26 5.76 -0.51 -11.47
CA GLN A 26 6.12 -0.95 -10.13
C GLN A 26 5.09 -1.97 -9.69
N THR A 27 5.44 -3.25 -9.75
CA THR A 27 4.58 -4.34 -9.29
C THR A 27 4.91 -4.69 -7.85
N LEU A 28 3.88 -4.85 -7.02
CA LEU A 28 3.99 -5.31 -5.63
C LEU A 28 3.21 -6.62 -5.50
N ASP A 29 3.94 -7.70 -5.27
CA ASP A 29 3.39 -9.03 -5.00
C ASP A 29 3.40 -9.31 -3.49
N LEU A 30 2.23 -9.45 -2.90
CA LEU A 30 2.03 -9.72 -1.47
C LEU A 30 1.36 -11.08 -1.27
N SER A 31 1.86 -11.85 -0.31
CA SER A 31 1.26 -13.12 0.10
C SER A 31 0.76 -13.00 1.53
N VAL A 32 -0.56 -13.01 1.70
CA VAL A 32 -1.22 -12.89 3.00
C VAL A 32 -1.75 -14.26 3.42
N THR A 33 -1.22 -14.82 4.50
CA THR A 33 -1.68 -16.11 5.03
C THR A 33 -2.63 -15.90 6.18
N ILE A 34 -3.86 -16.41 6.04
CA ILE A 34 -4.85 -16.43 7.11
C ILE A 34 -4.81 -17.82 7.77
N PRO A 35 -4.42 -17.92 9.06
CA PRO A 35 -4.31 -19.20 9.74
C PRO A 35 -5.69 -19.83 9.94
N LYS A 36 -5.75 -21.16 9.86
CA LYS A 36 -6.93 -21.92 10.28
C LYS A 36 -6.83 -22.16 11.78
N LEU A 37 -7.81 -21.68 12.54
CA LEU A 37 -7.92 -21.94 13.98
C LEU A 37 -8.94 -23.05 14.23
N THR A 38 -8.60 -24.02 15.06
CA THR A 38 -9.52 -25.07 15.54
C THR A 38 -10.23 -24.59 16.80
N VAL A 39 -11.31 -23.86 16.60
CA VAL A 39 -12.20 -23.34 17.65
C VAL A 39 -13.65 -23.66 17.30
N ALA A 40 -14.53 -23.68 18.30
CA ALA A 40 -15.96 -24.01 18.11
C ALA A 40 -16.67 -23.03 17.16
N GLU A 41 -16.29 -21.76 17.21
CA GLU A 41 -16.81 -20.72 16.33
C GLU A 41 -15.64 -19.90 15.75
N TYR A 42 -15.56 -19.86 14.42
CA TYR A 42 -14.52 -19.14 13.70
C TYR A 42 -15.15 -18.12 12.75
N HIS A 43 -14.83 -16.84 12.96
CA HIS A 43 -15.17 -15.79 12.02
C HIS A 43 -13.97 -15.42 11.16
N ARG A 44 -14.24 -15.12 9.89
CA ARG A 44 -13.20 -14.70 8.94
C ARG A 44 -12.64 -13.35 9.41
N PRO A 45 -11.32 -13.22 9.58
CA PRO A 45 -10.75 -12.01 10.15
C PRO A 45 -10.90 -10.83 9.19
N TYR A 46 -10.98 -9.64 9.76
CA TYR A 46 -10.86 -8.40 9.01
C TYR A 46 -9.37 -8.13 8.80
N VAL A 47 -9.01 -7.73 7.59
CA VAL A 47 -7.60 -7.53 7.22
C VAL A 47 -7.50 -6.19 6.51
N ALA A 48 -6.57 -5.35 6.97
CA ALA A 48 -6.20 -4.13 6.29
C ALA A 48 -4.75 -4.22 5.82
N ILE A 49 -4.50 -3.72 4.60
CA ILE A 49 -3.19 -3.64 3.99
C ILE A 49 -3.00 -2.20 3.56
N TRP A 50 -1.91 -1.60 4.03
CA TRP A 50 -1.57 -0.22 3.77
C TRP A 50 -0.06 -0.08 3.62
N LEU A 51 0.37 1.08 3.15
CA LEU A 51 1.75 1.44 2.94
C LEU A 51 2.09 2.66 3.79
N GLU A 52 3.19 2.58 4.52
CA GLU A 52 3.79 3.68 5.25
C GLU A 52 5.20 3.97 4.73
N LYS A 53 5.56 5.26 4.70
CA LYS A 53 6.93 5.71 4.43
C LYS A 53 7.21 6.97 5.22
N ALA A 54 8.40 7.08 5.79
CA ALA A 54 8.81 8.26 6.54
C ALA A 54 8.68 9.53 5.68
N GLY A 55 7.98 10.54 6.20
CA GLY A 55 7.74 11.81 5.51
C GLY A 55 6.67 11.79 4.42
N VAL A 56 5.97 10.66 4.22
CA VAL A 56 4.86 10.53 3.26
C VAL A 56 3.60 10.08 3.97
N ALA A 57 2.44 10.62 3.55
CA ALA A 57 1.16 10.23 4.12
C ALA A 57 0.88 8.73 3.84
N PRO A 58 0.47 7.94 4.86
CA PRO A 58 0.12 6.53 4.68
C PRO A 58 -1.02 6.33 3.66
N ARG A 59 -0.98 5.21 2.93
CA ARG A 59 -1.98 4.89 1.89
C ARG A 59 -2.52 3.49 2.07
N THR A 60 -3.84 3.36 2.20
CA THR A 60 -4.51 2.06 2.24
C THR A 60 -4.64 1.50 0.83
N ILE A 61 -4.27 0.24 0.63
CA ILE A 61 -4.32 -0.43 -0.68
C ILE A 61 -5.35 -1.56 -0.73
N ALA A 62 -5.69 -2.17 0.40
CA ALA A 62 -6.78 -3.13 0.49
C ALA A 62 -7.37 -3.18 1.91
N VAL A 63 -8.69 -3.34 2.01
CA VAL A 63 -9.39 -3.60 3.28
C VAL A 63 -10.42 -4.69 3.04
N TRP A 64 -10.27 -5.81 3.74
CA TRP A 64 -11.19 -6.95 3.71
C TRP A 64 -12.05 -6.92 4.95
N TYR A 65 -13.33 -6.66 4.75
CA TYR A 65 -14.33 -6.65 5.80
C TYR A 65 -15.69 -6.98 5.21
N ASP A 66 -16.69 -7.12 6.08
CA ASP A 66 -18.00 -7.59 5.67
C ASP A 66 -18.90 -6.46 5.16
N PHE A 67 -18.50 -5.87 4.03
CA PHE A 67 -19.10 -4.65 3.49
C PHE A 67 -20.48 -4.82 2.86
N ASP A 68 -20.91 -6.07 2.59
CA ASP A 68 -22.18 -6.39 1.91
C ASP A 68 -23.22 -7.01 2.86
N LEU A 69 -22.95 -7.05 4.17
CA LEU A 69 -23.97 -7.50 5.13
C LEU A 69 -25.10 -6.48 5.24
N LYS A 70 -26.32 -6.94 4.92
CA LYS A 70 -27.57 -6.19 5.12
C LYS A 70 -28.23 -6.49 6.49
N GLY A 71 -27.44 -6.84 7.50
CA GLY A 71 -27.92 -7.18 8.84
C GLY A 71 -28.06 -5.99 9.80
N ALA A 72 -28.61 -6.24 10.99
CA ALA A 72 -28.84 -5.25 12.06
C ALA A 72 -27.56 -4.52 12.56
N GLU A 73 -26.40 -5.07 12.23
CA GLU A 73 -25.07 -4.62 12.64
C GLU A 73 -24.37 -3.72 11.59
N GLY A 74 -25.08 -3.40 10.50
CA GLY A 74 -24.58 -2.61 9.36
C GLY A 74 -23.61 -3.38 8.45
N ALA A 75 -23.04 -2.66 7.48
CA ALA A 75 -22.05 -3.14 6.50
C ALA A 75 -20.67 -3.50 7.12
N GLY A 76 -20.64 -4.08 8.32
CA GLY A 76 -19.41 -4.49 9.01
C GLY A 76 -18.51 -3.34 9.50
N THR A 77 -18.87 -2.07 9.23
CA THR A 77 -18.01 -0.90 9.53
C THR A 77 -17.75 -0.71 11.02
N LYS A 78 -18.65 -1.20 11.89
CA LYS A 78 -18.50 -1.07 13.35
C LYS A 78 -17.21 -1.68 13.88
N TRP A 79 -16.73 -2.78 13.27
CA TRP A 79 -15.56 -3.53 13.71
C TRP A 79 -14.25 -3.03 13.07
N LEU A 80 -14.30 -2.10 12.11
CA LEU A 80 -13.09 -1.57 11.47
C LEU A 80 -12.13 -0.92 12.47
N ARG A 81 -12.68 -0.35 13.55
CA ARG A 81 -11.92 0.25 14.65
C ARG A 81 -11.03 -0.74 15.42
N ASP A 82 -11.34 -2.04 15.32
CA ASP A 82 -10.63 -3.10 16.04
C ASP A 82 -9.32 -3.47 15.36
N MET A 83 -9.16 -3.16 14.07
CA MET A 83 -7.87 -3.18 13.36
C MET A 83 -7.01 -2.00 13.82
N ARG A 84 -6.56 -2.06 15.08
CA ARG A 84 -6.11 -0.91 15.87
C ARG A 84 -5.00 -0.10 15.23
N THR A 85 -3.97 -0.78 14.71
CA THR A 85 -2.80 -0.13 14.11
C THR A 85 -3.24 0.68 12.89
N TRP A 86 -3.83 0.00 11.91
CA TRP A 86 -4.34 0.65 10.70
C TRP A 86 -5.37 1.74 10.99
N TRP A 87 -6.32 1.50 11.91
CA TRP A 87 -7.37 2.47 12.24
C TRP A 87 -6.79 3.78 12.76
N ARG A 88 -5.77 3.71 13.61
CA ARG A 88 -5.09 4.89 14.15
C ARG A 88 -4.24 5.61 13.10
N VAL A 89 -3.58 4.86 12.22
CA VAL A 89 -2.69 5.39 11.18
C VAL A 89 -3.48 6.13 10.10
N VAL A 90 -4.48 5.48 9.50
CA VAL A 90 -5.18 6.00 8.32
C VAL A 90 -6.67 5.63 8.27
N GLY A 91 -7.08 4.51 8.87
CA GLY A 91 -8.45 4.00 8.72
C GLY A 91 -9.54 4.94 9.26
N ARG A 92 -9.30 5.63 10.37
CA ARG A 92 -10.29 6.53 11.00
C ARG A 92 -10.68 7.75 10.17
N THR A 93 -9.87 8.13 9.17
CA THR A 93 -10.11 9.29 8.31
C THR A 93 -10.72 8.90 6.97
N MET A 94 -10.95 7.60 6.73
CA MET A 94 -11.53 7.09 5.48
C MET A 94 -13.05 7.01 5.57
N ASN A 95 -13.71 7.15 4.42
CA ASN A 95 -15.13 6.86 4.26
C ASN A 95 -15.29 5.41 3.77
N PHE A 96 -16.26 4.68 4.32
CA PHE A 96 -16.52 3.29 3.99
C PHE A 96 -17.92 3.08 3.40
N PRO A 97 -18.08 2.22 2.37
CA PRO A 97 -17.02 1.50 1.66
C PRO A 97 -16.14 2.44 0.82
N ALA A 98 -14.83 2.19 0.86
CA ALA A 98 -13.87 2.94 0.06
C ALA A 98 -13.68 2.23 -1.29
N ASP A 99 -13.94 2.95 -2.37
CA ASP A 99 -13.85 2.42 -3.74
C ASP A 99 -12.43 1.95 -4.07
N GLY A 100 -12.33 0.82 -4.77
CA GLY A 100 -11.06 0.26 -5.23
C GLY A 100 -10.16 -0.37 -4.15
N VAL A 101 -10.43 -0.15 -2.85
CA VAL A 101 -9.71 -0.81 -1.74
C VAL A 101 -10.56 -1.83 -0.99
N THR A 102 -11.89 -1.65 -0.98
CA THR A 102 -12.79 -2.52 -0.21
C THR A 102 -12.96 -3.87 -0.89
N GLY A 103 -12.89 -4.95 -0.11
CA GLY A 103 -13.21 -6.30 -0.54
C GLY A 103 -13.84 -7.13 0.58
N ALA A 104 -14.39 -8.29 0.22
CA ALA A 104 -14.96 -9.22 1.19
C ALA A 104 -13.86 -9.85 2.06
N THR A 105 -14.22 -10.27 3.27
CA THR A 105 -13.37 -11.13 4.12
C THR A 105 -12.90 -12.37 3.33
N ARG A 106 -11.78 -12.98 3.75
CA ARG A 106 -11.17 -14.13 3.07
C ARG A 106 -11.19 -15.37 3.97
N ALA A 107 -11.30 -16.55 3.36
CA ALA A 107 -11.26 -17.81 4.11
C ALA A 107 -9.82 -18.13 4.57
N PRO A 108 -9.61 -19.03 5.54
CA PRO A 108 -8.28 -19.52 5.88
C PRO A 108 -7.52 -20.03 4.65
N GLY A 109 -6.22 -19.73 4.59
CA GLY A 109 -5.35 -20.04 3.46
C GLY A 109 -4.46 -18.88 3.04
N THR A 110 -3.65 -19.11 2.01
CA THR A 110 -2.73 -18.12 1.44
C THR A 110 -3.38 -17.37 0.29
N HIS A 111 -3.42 -16.05 0.39
CA HIS A 111 -3.98 -15.13 -0.59
C HIS A 111 -2.86 -14.33 -1.24
N LYS A 112 -2.64 -14.56 -2.54
CA LYS A 112 -1.69 -13.77 -3.34
C LYS A 112 -2.39 -12.53 -3.89
N LEU A 113 -1.77 -11.38 -3.70
CA LEU A 113 -2.23 -10.10 -4.16
C LEU A 113 -1.16 -9.49 -5.04
N ASN A 114 -1.57 -9.03 -6.21
CA ASN A 114 -0.71 -8.31 -7.13
C ASN A 114 -1.25 -6.89 -7.28
N PHE A 115 -0.40 -5.92 -6.99
CA PHE A 115 -0.71 -4.50 -7.16
C PHE A 115 0.24 -3.92 -8.20
N VAL A 116 -0.30 -3.07 -9.07
CA VAL A 116 0.48 -2.35 -10.08
C VAL A 116 0.42 -0.87 -9.73
N GLY A 117 1.59 -0.23 -9.57
CA GLY A 117 1.71 1.18 -9.26
C GLY A 117 0.97 2.05 -10.28
N GLY A 118 0.15 2.97 -9.78
CA GLY A 118 -0.68 3.84 -10.61
C GLY A 118 -1.98 3.21 -11.12
N ARG A 119 -2.32 1.98 -10.69
CA ARG A 119 -3.58 1.30 -11.04
C ARG A 119 -4.44 1.06 -9.80
N GLY A 120 -5.74 1.32 -9.93
CA GLY A 120 -6.69 1.15 -8.83
C GLY A 120 -6.34 2.04 -7.65
N ALA A 121 -6.31 1.47 -6.45
CA ALA A 121 -5.95 2.20 -5.23
C ALA A 121 -4.44 2.34 -4.98
N MET A 122 -3.59 1.72 -5.81
CA MET A 122 -2.14 1.70 -5.63
C MET A 122 -1.51 3.01 -6.15
N PRO A 123 -0.89 3.83 -5.30
CA PRO A 123 -0.20 5.04 -5.74
C PRO A 123 1.04 4.68 -6.57
N VAL A 124 1.52 5.63 -7.38
CA VAL A 124 2.88 5.55 -7.95
C VAL A 124 3.86 5.76 -6.80
N LEU A 125 4.73 4.78 -6.55
CA LEU A 125 5.65 4.81 -5.43
C LEU A 125 6.90 5.61 -5.81
N THR A 126 7.32 6.50 -4.91
CA THR A 126 8.65 7.10 -4.99
C THR A 126 9.68 6.10 -4.47
N PRO A 127 10.93 6.10 -4.97
CA PRO A 127 11.99 5.23 -4.44
C PRO A 127 12.13 5.38 -2.93
N GLY A 128 12.26 4.26 -2.21
CA GLY A 128 12.47 4.25 -0.76
C GLY A 128 11.87 3.01 -0.09
N ASN A 129 12.01 2.96 1.23
CA ASN A 129 11.52 1.86 2.06
C ASN A 129 10.06 2.11 2.44
N TYR A 130 9.23 1.08 2.27
CA TYR A 130 7.84 1.07 2.69
C TYR A 130 7.62 -0.06 3.68
N THR A 131 6.75 0.17 4.66
CA THR A 131 6.29 -0.83 5.64
C THR A 131 4.78 -0.98 5.58
#